data_AF-A0A1I5R7V5-F1
#
_entry.id   AF-A0A1I5R7V5-F1
#
_cell.length_a   1.000
_cell.length_b   1.000
_cell.length_c   1.000
_cell.angle_alpha   90.00
_cell.angle_beta   90.00
_cell.angle_gamma   90.00
#
_symmetry.space_group_name_H-M   'P 1'
#
loop_
_entity.id
_entity.type
_entity.pdbx_description
1 polymer ?
#
loop_
_entity_poly.entity_id
_entity_poly.type
_entity_poly.pdbx_seq_one_letter_code
_entity_poly.pdbx_strand_id
1 'polypeptide(L)' 'MELQSEPILLRYGGAHKSSFEMSQDEFQAAAISIVRRAKEKAFSKGRPIYFSKDGKVYAEYADGNIAEVVK' A
#
# COMPACT_ATOMS: atom_id res chain seq x y z
N MET A 1 16.19 -18.98 10.45
CA MET A 1 15.09 -18.14 10.97
C MET A 1 14.38 -17.51 9.79
N GLU A 2 13.28 -18.10 9.34
CA GLU A 2 12.41 -17.42 8.39
C GLU A 2 11.71 -16.29 9.12
N LEU A 3 12.06 -15.04 8.78
CA LEU A 3 11.27 -13.87 9.17
C LEU A 3 9.96 -13.97 8.38
N GLN A 4 8.98 -14.70 8.92
CA GLN A 4 7.59 -14.62 8.47
C GLN A 4 7.16 -13.16 8.61
N SER A 5 7.30 -12.43 7.51
CA SER A 5 7.03 -11.01 7.44
C SER A 5 5.53 -10.86 7.42
N GLU A 6 4.91 -10.79 8.59
CA GLU A 6 3.46 -10.58 8.69
C GLU A 6 3.06 -9.42 7.78
N PRO A 7 2.10 -9.65 6.85
CA PRO A 7 1.69 -8.63 5.91
C PRO A 7 1.11 -7.43 6.67
N ILE A 8 1.52 -6.23 6.29
CA ILE A 8 0.93 -5.00 6.83
C ILE A 8 -0.44 -4.83 6.18
N LEU A 9 -1.47 -5.41 6.81
CA LEU A 9 -2.85 -5.23 6.40
C LEU A 9 -3.33 -3.86 6.87
N LEU A 10 -3.45 -2.91 5.94
CA LEU A 10 -4.13 -1.67 6.21
C LEU A 10 -5.64 -1.90 6.18
N ARG A 11 -6.27 -1.69 7.32
CA ARG A 11 -7.73 -1.57 7.36
C ARG A 11 -8.12 -0.22 6.76
N TYR A 12 -9.23 -0.16 6.02
CA TYR A 12 -9.91 1.08 5.59
C TYR A 12 -10.41 1.96 6.76
N GLY A 13 -9.93 1.74 7.99
CA GLY A 13 -10.43 2.30 9.25
C GLY A 13 -10.10 3.77 9.49
N GLY A 14 -9.96 4.58 8.44
CA GLY A 14 -9.90 6.03 8.52
C GLY A 14 -10.92 6.75 7.65
N ALA A 15 -11.86 6.02 7.04
CA ALA A 15 -12.97 6.59 6.30
C ALA A 15 -14.10 6.97 7.28
N HIS A 16 -14.50 8.23 7.30
CA HIS A 16 -15.63 8.72 8.11
C HIS A 16 -17.01 8.33 7.54
N LYS A 17 -17.05 7.75 6.35
CA LYS A 17 -18.24 7.33 5.61
C LYS A 17 -18.10 5.89 5.11
N SER A 18 -19.22 5.22 4.87
CA SER A 18 -19.23 3.94 4.16
C SER A 18 -18.73 4.10 2.73
N SER A 19 -18.05 3.10 2.17
CA SER A 19 -17.64 3.10 0.75
C SER A 19 -18.84 3.19 -0.21
N PHE A 20 -20.03 2.81 0.26
CA PHE A 20 -21.29 2.90 -0.50
C PHE A 20 -21.90 4.30 -0.51
N GLU A 21 -21.43 5.20 0.35
CA GLU A 21 -21.94 6.58 0.50
C GLU A 21 -20.93 7.63 0.01
N MET A 22 -19.76 7.19 -0.46
CA MET A 22 -18.73 8.07 -1.00
C MET A 22 -19.01 8.41 -2.46
N SER A 23 -18.83 9.68 -2.80
CA SER A 23 -18.66 10.07 -4.21
C SER A 23 -17.38 9.45 -4.79
N GLN A 24 -17.26 9.43 -6.11
CA GLN A 24 -16.06 8.93 -6.78
C GLN A 24 -14.79 9.68 -6.33
N ASP A 25 -14.89 10.99 -6.12
CA ASP A 25 -13.79 11.83 -5.63
C ASP A 25 -13.42 11.51 -4.18
N GLU A 26 -14.42 11.31 -3.31
CA GLU A 26 -14.20 10.92 -1.91
C GLU A 26 -13.53 9.54 -1.81
N PHE A 27 -13.95 8.61 -2.68
CA PHE A 27 -13.36 7.29 -2.76
C PHE A 27 -11.89 7.36 -3.22
N GLN A 28 -11.59 8.19 -4.22
CA GLN A 28 -10.23 8.37 -4.72
C GLN A 28 -9.33 9.02 -3.66
N ALA A 29 -9.81 10.05 -2.96
CA ALA A 29 -9.09 10.69 -1.86
C ALA A 29 -8.83 9.70 -0.70
N ALA A 30 -9.81 8.85 -0.37
CA ALA A 30 -9.66 7.80 0.63
C ALA A 30 -8.60 6.76 0.20
N ALA A 31 -8.64 6.32 -1.06
CA ALA A 31 -7.66 5.39 -1.62
C ALA A 31 -6.23 5.95 -1.57
N ILE A 32 -6.03 7.21 -1.99
CA ILE A 32 -4.74 7.89 -1.92
C ILE A 32 -4.24 7.97 -0.47
N SER A 33 -5.12 8.34 0.46
CA SER A 33 -4.80 8.42 1.88
C SER A 33 -4.38 7.08 2.49
N ILE A 34 -4.99 5.97 2.05
CA ILE A 34 -4.63 4.62 2.49
C ILE A 34 -3.26 4.22 1.94
N VAL A 35 -3.02 4.43 0.64
CA VAL A 35 -1.72 4.12 0.01
C VAL A 35 -0.60 4.92 0.66
N ARG A 36 -0.81 6.21 0.96
CA ARG A 36 0.18 7.04 1.67
C ARG A 36 0.52 6.47 3.04
N ARG A 37 -0.49 6.12 3.85
CA ARG A 37 -0.28 5.49 5.17
C ARG A 37 0.40 4.13 5.08
N ALA A 38 0.17 3.39 3.98
CA ALA A 38 0.86 2.13 3.70
C ALA A 38 2.35 2.36 3.58
N LYS A 39 2.70 3.31 2.70
CA LYS A 39 4.07 3.67 2.38
C LYS A 39 4.78 4.13 3.64
N GLU A 40 4.21 5.07 4.39
CA GLU A 40 4.76 5.55 5.66
C GLU A 40 5.05 4.40 6.65
N LYS A 41 4.10 3.47 6.82
CA LYS A 41 4.25 2.35 7.77
C LYS A 41 5.23 1.26 7.29
N ALA A 42 5.30 1.00 5.98
CA ALA A 42 6.24 0.04 5.41
C ALA A 42 7.66 0.60 5.45
N PHE A 43 7.84 1.84 4.99
CA PHE A 43 9.12 2.51 4.88
C PHE A 43 9.76 2.81 6.23
N SER A 44 8.98 3.22 7.23
CA SER A 44 9.47 3.37 8.62
C SER A 44 10.00 2.07 9.23
N LYS A 45 9.64 0.91 8.66
CA LYS A 45 10.12 -0.41 9.07
C LYS A 45 11.21 -0.97 8.15
N GLY A 46 11.70 -0.19 7.18
CA GLY A 46 12.65 -0.64 6.17
C GLY A 46 12.10 -1.72 5.23
N ARG A 47 10.77 -1.78 5.05
CA ARG A 47 10.11 -2.78 4.20
C ARG A 47 9.62 -2.14 2.89
N PRO A 48 9.77 -2.83 1.74
CA PRO A 48 9.18 -2.36 0.49
C PRO A 48 7.66 -2.57 0.47
N ILE A 49 6.99 -1.85 -0.42
CA ILE A 49 5.61 -2.12 -0.82
C ILE A 49 5.60 -2.89 -2.12
N TYR A 50 4.90 -4.03 -2.12
CA TYR A 50 4.67 -4.82 -3.31
C TYR A 50 3.37 -4.40 -3.98
N PHE A 51 3.40 -4.21 -5.30
CA PHE A 51 2.22 -3.94 -6.11
C PHE A 51 2.33 -4.65 -7.45
N SER A 52 1.18 -4.95 -8.06
CA SER A 52 1.12 -5.56 -9.39
C SER A 52 0.75 -4.52 -10.42
N LYS A 53 1.47 -4.51 -11.55
CA LYS A 53 1.19 -3.65 -12.70
C LYS A 53 1.52 -4.43 -13.97
N ASP A 54 0.63 -4.40 -14.96
CA ASP A 54 0.82 -5.07 -16.25
C ASP A 54 1.20 -6.56 -16.16
N GLY A 55 0.61 -7.28 -15.19
CA GLY A 55 0.89 -8.70 -14.94
C GLY A 55 2.22 -8.99 -14.25
N LYS A 56 2.99 -7.95 -13.90
CA LYS A 56 4.28 -8.03 -13.20
C LYS A 56 4.15 -7.55 -11.77
N VAL A 57 5.00 -8.07 -10.89
CA VAL A 57 5.07 -7.64 -9.49
C VAL A 57 6.27 -6.73 -9.32
N TYR A 58 6.07 -5.61 -8.64
CA TYR A 58 7.09 -4.60 -8.33
C TYR A 58 7.19 -4.39 -6.84
N ALA A 59 8.39 -4.04 -6.38
CA ALA A 59 8.69 -3.59 -5.03
C ALA A 59 9.11 -2.12 -5.08
N GLU A 60 8.39 -1.24 -4.38
CA GLU A 60 8.76 0.16 -4.14
C GLU A 60 9.42 0.30 -2.76
N TYR A 61 10.56 0.97 -2.71
CA TYR A 61 11.33 1.23 -1.50
C TYR A 61 11.18 2.69 -1.02
N ALA A 62 11.64 2.97 0.20
CA ALA A 62 11.50 4.28 0.85
C ALA A 62 12.25 5.41 0.13
N ASP A 63 13.27 5.07 -0.65
CA ASP A 63 14.07 5.98 -1.48
C ASP A 63 13.42 6.26 -2.84
N GLY A 64 12.25 5.68 -3.12
CA GLY A 64 11.54 5.80 -4.38
C GLY A 64 12.03 4.85 -5.47
N ASN A 65 13.02 3.98 -5.18
CA ASN A 65 13.43 2.95 -6.13
C ASN A 65 12.31 1.92 -6.31
N ILE A 66 12.08 1.53 -7.56
CA ILE A 66 11.12 0.50 -7.93
C ILE A 66 11.86 -0.62 -8.66
N ALA A 67 11.77 -1.83 -8.12
CA ALA A 67 12.38 -3.02 -8.70
C ALA A 67 11.30 -4.03 -9.10
N GLU A 68 11.43 -4.63 -10.29
CA GLU A 68 10.60 -5.77 -10.68
C GLU A 68 11.02 -6.99 -9.85
N VAL A 69 10.04 -7.67 -9.25
CA VAL A 69 10.25 -8.89 -8.47
C VAL A 69 10.20 -10.06 -9.43
N VAL A 70 11.36 -10.44 -9.95
CA VAL A 70 11.53 -11.66 -10.74
C VAL A 70 11.68 -12.82 -9.76
N LYS A 71 10.78 -13.81 -9.85
CA LYS A 71 10.84 -15.03 -9.04
C LYS A 71 11.96 -15.95 -9.51
#